data_AF-A0A0A2L3U3-F1
#
_entry.id   AF-A0A0A2L3U3-F1
#
_cell.length_a   1.000
_cell.length_b   1.000
_cell.length_c   1.000
_cell.angle_alpha   90.00
_cell.angle_beta   90.00
_cell.angle_gamma   90.00
#
_symmetry.space_group_name_H-M   'P 1'
#
loop_
_entity.id
_entity.type
_entity.pdbx_description
1 polymer ?
#
loop_
_entity_poly.entity_id
_entity_poly.type
_entity_poly.pdbx_seq_one_letter_code
_entity_poly.pdbx_strand_id
1 'polypeptide(L)'
;MLFLLLITMLLNPFRPCEGSPTFQEEYRGSYVPAVINTGHGLQVVAPDTPYVAAAGKDKLYFIDTRFDAETAKHVKEQIEKATVPNPEEYIAIDEISATAELKNSVTGETTFVFDPPYARVLFAKGINRRNPELKLPEHEPAGDWLVTYDLEERTHGTG
;
A
#
# COMPACT_ATOMS: atom_id res chain seq x y z
N MET A 1 -19.73 11.83 23.61
CA MET A 1 -19.90 11.59 22.16
C MET A 1 -18.87 12.34 21.30
N LEU A 2 -18.42 13.55 21.68
CA LEU A 2 -17.34 14.27 20.98
C LEU A 2 -15.97 13.56 21.03
N PHE A 3 -15.69 12.81 22.10
CA PHE A 3 -14.42 12.10 22.27
C PHE A 3 -14.27 10.87 21.35
N LEU A 4 -15.38 10.24 20.92
CA LEU A 4 -15.34 9.09 20.01
C LEU A 4 -15.09 9.52 18.55
N LEU A 5 -15.59 10.71 18.19
CA LEU A 5 -15.37 11.34 16.87
C LEU A 5 -13.93 11.80 16.67
N LEU A 6 -13.25 12.23 17.74
CA LEU A 6 -11.82 12.57 17.66
C LEU A 6 -10.94 11.34 17.44
N ILE A 7 -11.29 10.20 18.06
CA ILE A 7 -10.55 8.95 17.93
C ILE A 7 -10.73 8.35 16.52
N THR A 8 -11.92 8.47 15.90
CA THR A 8 -12.10 8.07 14.50
C THR A 8 -11.35 8.95 13.50
N MET A 9 -11.18 10.25 13.76
CA MET A 9 -10.33 11.10 12.91
C MET A 9 -8.83 10.84 13.07
N LEU A 10 -8.39 10.40 14.25
CA LEU A 10 -6.99 10.01 14.49
C LEU A 10 -6.64 8.61 13.96
N LEU A 11 -7.64 7.75 13.76
CA LEU A 11 -7.46 6.38 13.27
C LEU A 11 -7.71 6.22 11.77
N ASN A 12 -8.22 7.25 11.09
CA ASN A 12 -8.37 7.22 9.64
C ASN A 12 -7.19 8.00 9.03
N PRO A 13 -6.16 7.33 8.47
CA PRO A 13 -5.08 8.03 7.76
C PRO A 13 -5.61 8.84 6.57
N PHE A 14 -6.82 8.54 6.13
CA PHE A 14 -7.58 9.32 5.16
C PHE A 14 -8.34 10.44 5.86
N ARG A 15 -7.73 11.63 5.96
CA ARG A 15 -8.51 12.86 6.23
C ARG A 15 -9.70 12.86 5.27
N PRO A 16 -10.93 13.17 5.72
CA PRO A 16 -11.99 13.52 4.80
C PRO A 16 -11.60 14.86 4.18
N CYS A 17 -10.88 14.82 3.05
CA CYS A 17 -10.79 15.94 2.15
C CYS A 17 -12.23 16.33 1.76
N GLU A 18 -12.56 17.62 1.77
CA GLU A 18 -13.87 18.06 1.27
C GLU A 18 -13.98 17.77 -0.24
N GLY A 19 -15.17 17.43 -0.71
CA GLY A 19 -15.42 17.08 -2.11
C GLY A 19 -15.38 15.58 -2.43
N SER A 20 -15.49 15.25 -3.72
CA SER A 20 -15.35 13.87 -4.20
C SER A 20 -13.87 13.52 -4.39
N PRO A 21 -13.46 12.27 -4.14
CA PRO A 21 -12.14 11.76 -4.50
C PRO A 21 -11.72 12.10 -5.92
N THR A 22 -10.45 12.46 -6.10
CA THR A 22 -9.86 12.70 -7.42
C THR A 22 -8.61 11.85 -7.62
N PHE A 23 -8.40 11.39 -8.85
CA PHE A 23 -7.32 10.49 -9.23
C PHE A 23 -6.49 11.10 -10.38
N GLN A 24 -5.27 10.62 -10.55
CA GLN A 24 -4.52 10.82 -11.80
C GLN A 24 -5.03 9.84 -12.87
N GLU A 25 -6.11 10.24 -13.54
CA GLU A 25 -6.81 9.42 -14.55
C GLU A 25 -5.91 9.06 -15.75
N GLU A 26 -4.84 9.82 -16.01
CA GLU A 26 -3.89 9.51 -17.10
C GLU A 26 -3.15 8.17 -16.91
N TYR A 27 -3.10 7.67 -15.67
CA TYR A 27 -2.52 6.36 -15.36
C TYR A 27 -3.59 5.26 -15.20
N ARG A 28 -4.86 5.52 -15.54
CA ARG A 28 -5.96 4.54 -15.43
C ARG A 28 -6.46 4.10 -16.81
N GLY A 29 -7.13 2.95 -16.86
CA GLY A 29 -7.79 2.45 -18.08
C GLY A 29 -6.81 1.97 -19.14
N SER A 30 -6.51 2.83 -20.13
CA SER A 30 -5.65 2.51 -21.28
C SER A 30 -4.15 2.72 -21.02
N TYR A 31 -3.78 3.11 -19.80
CA TYR A 31 -2.38 3.26 -19.42
C TYR A 31 -1.62 1.93 -19.51
N VAL A 32 -0.42 1.99 -20.08
CA VAL A 32 0.48 0.86 -20.26
C VAL A 32 1.65 1.03 -19.27
N PRO A 33 1.64 0.38 -18.10
CA PRO A 33 2.68 0.59 -17.09
C PRO A 33 4.02 0.06 -17.57
N ALA A 34 5.10 0.71 -17.13
CA ALA A 34 6.43 0.11 -17.22
C ALA A 34 6.48 -1.18 -16.37
N VAL A 35 7.26 -2.16 -16.83
CA VAL A 35 7.41 -3.46 -16.16
C VAL A 35 8.89 -3.82 -16.05
N ILE A 36 9.25 -4.48 -14.96
CA ILE A 36 10.60 -5.01 -14.74
C ILE A 36 10.52 -6.51 -14.48
N ASN A 37 11.56 -7.25 -14.86
CA ASN A 37 11.67 -8.66 -14.51
C ASN A 37 12.42 -8.80 -13.18
N THR A 38 11.75 -9.36 -12.17
CA THR A 38 12.32 -9.62 -10.84
C THR A 38 12.61 -11.12 -10.69
N GLY A 39 13.32 -11.52 -9.63
CA GLY A 39 13.46 -12.94 -9.26
C GLY A 39 12.11 -13.65 -8.99
N HIS A 40 11.02 -12.90 -8.84
CA HIS A 40 9.65 -13.38 -8.63
C HIS A 40 8.73 -13.20 -9.86
N GLY A 41 9.31 -12.83 -11.01
CA GLY A 41 8.64 -12.61 -12.30
C GLY A 41 8.43 -11.13 -12.63
N LEU A 42 7.61 -10.86 -13.65
CA LEU A 42 7.29 -9.50 -14.09
C LEU A 42 6.59 -8.69 -13.01
N GLN A 43 7.01 -7.44 -12.79
CA GLN A 43 6.40 -6.53 -11.83
C GLN A 43 6.14 -5.16 -12.47
N VAL A 44 4.99 -4.55 -12.20
CA VAL A 44 4.68 -3.16 -12.59
C VAL A 44 5.54 -2.16 -11.82
N VAL A 45 5.95 -1.10 -12.52
CA VAL A 45 6.63 0.04 -11.93
C VAL A 45 5.64 1.19 -11.83
N ALA A 46 5.51 1.75 -10.63
CA ALA A 46 4.71 2.95 -10.42
C ALA A 46 5.31 4.14 -11.18
N PRO A 47 4.49 5.02 -11.78
CA PRO A 47 4.98 6.24 -12.39
C PRO A 47 5.63 7.17 -11.33
N ASP A 48 6.48 8.08 -11.80
CA ASP A 48 7.18 9.06 -10.97
C ASP A 48 6.23 10.20 -10.54
N THR A 49 5.32 9.86 -9.63
CA THR A 49 4.31 10.73 -9.04
C THR A 49 4.02 10.27 -7.61
N PRO A 50 3.73 11.17 -6.67
CA PRO A 50 3.33 10.77 -5.32
C PRO A 50 1.94 10.13 -5.28
N TYR A 51 1.13 10.26 -6.33
CA TYR A 51 -0.29 9.87 -6.32
C TYR A 51 -0.59 8.46 -6.86
N VAL A 52 0.44 7.70 -7.25
CA VAL A 52 0.28 6.33 -7.74
C VAL A 52 1.38 5.46 -7.13
N ALA A 53 1.00 4.42 -6.41
CA ALA A 53 1.86 3.49 -5.71
C ALA A 53 1.84 2.11 -6.37
N ALA A 54 2.98 1.42 -6.41
CA ALA A 54 2.99 0.00 -6.71
C ALA A 54 2.34 -0.77 -5.54
N ALA A 55 1.37 -1.62 -5.84
CA ALA A 55 0.53 -2.29 -4.85
C ALA A 55 0.58 -3.82 -4.98
N GLY A 56 1.71 -4.33 -5.45
CA GLY A 56 1.96 -5.74 -5.74
C GLY A 56 2.60 -5.95 -7.10
N LYS A 57 2.54 -7.19 -7.58
CA LYS A 57 3.17 -7.60 -8.84
C LYS A 57 2.59 -6.88 -10.06
N ASP A 58 1.27 -6.78 -10.13
CA ASP A 58 0.52 -6.39 -11.31
C ASP A 58 -0.46 -5.25 -11.04
N LYS A 59 -0.29 -4.54 -9.91
CA LYS A 59 -1.29 -3.59 -9.41
C LYS A 59 -0.70 -2.23 -9.12
N LEU A 60 -1.45 -1.18 -9.49
CA LEU A 60 -1.20 0.18 -9.05
C LEU A 60 -2.35 0.65 -8.16
N TYR A 61 -1.99 1.22 -7.01
CA TYR A 61 -2.92 1.88 -6.10
C TYR A 61 -2.85 3.39 -6.31
N PHE A 62 -4.01 4.01 -6.45
CA PHE A 62 -4.13 5.44 -6.65
C PHE A 62 -4.37 6.13 -5.31
N ILE A 63 -3.67 7.23 -5.08
CA ILE A 63 -3.79 8.03 -3.87
C ILE A 63 -4.55 9.29 -4.24
N ASP A 64 -5.43 9.71 -3.34
CA ASP A 64 -6.30 10.85 -3.55
C ASP A 64 -5.49 12.12 -3.83
N THR A 65 -5.73 12.76 -4.97
CA THR A 65 -4.98 13.96 -5.38
C THR A 65 -5.32 15.19 -4.57
N ARG A 66 -6.31 15.10 -3.68
CA ARG A 66 -6.62 16.13 -2.67
C ARG A 66 -5.62 16.17 -1.53
N PHE A 67 -4.80 15.14 -1.35
CA PHE A 67 -3.65 15.22 -0.45
C PHE A 67 -2.57 16.13 -1.04
N ASP A 68 -1.90 16.88 -0.18
CA ASP A 68 -0.66 17.53 -0.57
C ASP A 68 0.38 16.46 -0.96
N ALA A 69 1.35 16.85 -1.79
CA ALA A 69 2.31 15.93 -2.37
C ALA A 69 3.16 15.19 -1.31
N GLU A 70 3.46 15.81 -0.18
CA GLU A 70 4.24 15.19 0.89
C GLU A 70 3.41 14.11 1.60
N THR A 71 2.16 14.41 1.93
CA THR A 71 1.22 13.41 2.48
C THR A 71 1.04 12.24 1.52
N ALA A 72 0.82 12.51 0.23
CA ALA A 72 0.66 11.46 -0.77
C ALA A 72 1.93 10.60 -0.94
N LYS A 73 3.12 11.23 -0.93
CA LYS A 73 4.40 10.52 -0.97
C LYS A 73 4.58 9.60 0.24
N HIS A 74 4.20 10.05 1.43
CA HIS A 74 4.25 9.24 2.64
C HIS A 74 3.30 8.04 2.57
N VAL A 75 2.06 8.25 2.12
CA VAL A 75 1.09 7.16 1.88
C VAL A 75 1.66 6.16 0.86
N LYS A 76 2.23 6.65 -0.24
CA LYS A 76 2.85 5.84 -1.30
C LYS A 76 3.95 4.95 -0.73
N GLU A 77 4.84 5.50 0.08
CA GLU A 77 5.93 4.72 0.70
C GLU A 77 5.39 3.60 1.59
N GLN A 78 4.41 3.88 2.45
CA GLN A 78 3.79 2.87 3.32
C GLN A 78 3.16 1.72 2.49
N ILE A 79 2.51 2.04 1.37
CA ILE A 79 1.89 1.04 0.49
C ILE A 79 2.96 0.22 -0.24
N GLU A 80 3.93 0.88 -0.86
CA GLU A 80 4.96 0.20 -1.65
C GLU A 80 5.81 -0.72 -0.78
N LYS A 81 6.22 -0.27 0.40
CA LYS A 81 6.96 -1.09 1.37
C LYS A 81 6.17 -2.30 1.88
N ALA A 82 4.84 -2.20 1.98
CA ALA A 82 4.01 -3.32 2.43
C ALA A 82 3.72 -4.35 1.34
N THR A 83 3.76 -3.96 0.06
CA THR A 83 3.16 -4.75 -1.03
C THR A 83 4.15 -5.17 -2.11
N VAL A 84 5.23 -4.43 -2.30
CA VAL A 84 6.28 -4.77 -3.26
C VAL A 84 7.24 -5.78 -2.62
N PRO A 85 7.35 -7.01 -3.15
CA PRO A 85 8.26 -8.00 -2.59
C PRO A 85 9.72 -7.55 -2.70
N ASN A 86 10.44 -7.65 -1.58
CA ASN A 86 11.90 -7.55 -1.55
C ASN A 86 12.46 -8.86 -0.96
N PRO A 87 13.23 -9.66 -1.71
CA PRO A 87 13.74 -10.95 -1.22
C PRO A 87 14.69 -10.82 -0.02
N GLU A 88 15.27 -9.64 0.18
CA GLU A 88 16.18 -9.37 1.29
C GLU A 88 15.47 -8.87 2.55
N GLU A 89 14.14 -8.71 2.52
CA GLU A 89 13.36 -8.18 3.64
C GLU A 89 12.15 -9.06 3.97
N TYR A 90 11.71 -9.01 5.23
CA TYR A 90 10.46 -9.60 5.67
C TYR A 90 9.69 -8.65 6.59
N ILE A 91 8.37 -8.78 6.60
CA ILE A 91 7.49 -7.99 7.47
C ILE A 91 7.42 -8.66 8.84
N ALA A 92 7.94 -7.97 9.85
CA ALA A 92 7.80 -8.32 11.26
C ALA A 92 6.60 -7.59 11.85
N ILE A 93 5.58 -8.33 12.24
CA ILE A 93 4.36 -7.80 12.88
C ILE A 93 4.46 -8.04 14.39
N ASP A 94 4.21 -7.00 15.18
CA ASP A 94 3.92 -7.11 16.60
C ASP A 94 2.41 -6.99 16.81
N GLU A 95 1.76 -8.13 17.03
CA GLU A 95 0.32 -8.22 17.25
C GLU A 95 -0.15 -7.70 18.62
N ILE A 96 0.74 -7.41 19.57
CA ILE A 96 0.37 -6.84 20.88
C ILE A 96 0.26 -5.32 20.74
N SER A 97 1.26 -4.69 20.14
CA SER A 97 1.25 -3.24 19.89
C SER A 97 0.51 -2.83 18.61
N ALA A 98 0.14 -3.81 17.78
CA ALA A 98 -0.44 -3.63 16.45
C ALA A 98 0.44 -2.73 15.57
N THR A 99 1.74 -3.03 15.56
CA THR A 99 2.76 -2.35 14.75
C THR A 99 3.41 -3.34 13.78
N ALA A 100 4.13 -2.80 12.79
CA ALA A 100 4.87 -3.61 11.84
C ALA A 100 6.17 -2.91 11.44
N GLU A 101 7.17 -3.71 11.06
CA GLU A 101 8.47 -3.26 10.57
C GLU A 101 8.90 -4.12 9.38
N LEU A 102 9.71 -3.57 8.48
CA LEU A 102 10.53 -4.36 7.57
C LEU A 102 11.87 -4.63 8.23
N LYS A 103 12.31 -5.88 8.15
CA LYS A 103 13.61 -6.32 8.64
C LYS A 103 14.40 -6.98 7.55
N ASN A 104 15.70 -6.69 7.49
CA ASN A 104 16.60 -7.41 6.61
C ASN A 104 16.67 -8.88 7.03
N SER A 105 16.50 -9.79 6.07
CA SER A 105 16.44 -11.24 6.30
C SER A 105 17.78 -11.84 6.72
N VAL A 106 18.90 -11.15 6.47
CA VAL A 106 20.26 -11.61 6.80
C VAL A 106 20.74 -11.02 8.13
N THR A 107 20.62 -9.70 8.30
CA THR A 107 21.13 -9.01 9.50
C THR A 107 20.11 -8.92 10.64
N GLY A 108 18.82 -9.02 10.33
CA GLY A 108 17.72 -8.80 11.28
C GLY A 108 17.49 -7.32 11.64
N GLU A 109 18.24 -6.40 11.03
CA GLU A 109 18.10 -4.96 11.26
C GLU A 109 16.80 -4.42 10.66
N THR A 110 16.17 -3.48 11.36
CA THR A 110 14.98 -2.79 10.88
C THR A 110 15.35 -1.81 9.77
N THR A 111 14.77 -2.01 8.59
CA THR A 111 14.98 -1.15 7.40
C THR A 111 13.86 -0.16 7.18
N PHE A 112 12.67 -0.42 7.75
CA PHE A 112 11.52 0.46 7.70
C PHE A 112 10.59 0.21 8.89
N VAL A 113 9.99 1.27 9.44
CA VAL A 113 8.97 1.18 10.48
C VAL A 113 7.66 1.70 9.89
N PHE A 114 6.63 0.87 9.89
CA PHE A 114 5.31 1.31 9.44
C PHE A 114 4.69 2.21 10.49
N ASP A 115 4.04 3.27 10.02
CA ASP A 115 3.25 4.12 10.88
C ASP A 115 2.13 3.27 11.51
N PRO A 116 1.91 3.33 12.84
CA PRO A 116 0.95 2.44 13.50
C PRO A 116 -0.47 2.44 12.88
N PRO A 117 -1.04 3.56 12.42
CA PRO A 117 -2.32 3.54 11.69
C PRO A 117 -2.27 2.71 10.40
N TYR A 118 -1.18 2.80 9.62
CA TYR A 118 -1.02 2.03 8.39
C TYR A 118 -0.79 0.56 8.68
N ALA A 119 0.02 0.23 9.69
CA ALA A 119 0.24 -1.15 10.11
C ALA A 119 -1.09 -1.85 10.48
N ARG A 120 -1.96 -1.14 11.22
CA ARG A 120 -3.29 -1.66 11.62
C ARG A 120 -4.22 -1.89 10.46
N VAL A 121 -4.12 -1.10 9.40
CA VAL A 121 -4.94 -1.23 8.18
C VAL A 121 -4.37 -2.32 7.27
N LEU A 122 -3.09 -2.22 6.92
CA LEU A 122 -2.43 -3.09 5.94
C LEU A 122 -2.27 -4.53 6.45
N PHE A 123 -2.09 -4.71 7.76
CA PHE A 123 -1.83 -6.02 8.36
C PHE A 123 -2.96 -6.47 9.30
N ALA A 124 -4.14 -5.84 9.26
CA ALA A 124 -5.29 -6.14 10.11
C ALA A 124 -5.57 -7.64 10.23
N LYS A 125 -5.67 -8.33 9.09
CA LYS A 125 -5.94 -9.77 9.01
C LYS A 125 -4.84 -10.61 9.69
N GLY A 126 -3.58 -10.23 9.51
CA GLY A 126 -2.44 -10.90 10.12
C GLY A 126 -2.41 -10.71 11.64
N ILE A 127 -2.65 -9.48 12.09
CA ILE A 127 -2.74 -9.10 13.50
C ILE A 127 -3.92 -9.82 14.17
N ASN A 128 -5.13 -9.73 13.61
CA ASN A 128 -6.34 -10.39 14.14
C ASN A 128 -6.18 -11.91 14.23
N ARG A 129 -5.48 -12.53 13.27
CA ARG A 129 -5.22 -13.97 13.31
C ARG A 129 -4.35 -14.38 14.50
N ARG A 130 -3.40 -13.53 14.91
CA ARG A 130 -2.47 -13.81 16.04
C ARG A 130 -3.00 -13.29 17.37
N ASN A 131 -3.76 -12.19 17.35
CA ASN A 131 -4.39 -11.56 18.49
C ASN A 131 -5.86 -11.19 18.16
N PRO A 132 -6.80 -12.15 18.28
CA PRO A 132 -8.20 -11.96 17.91
C PRO A 132 -8.95 -10.94 18.78
N GLU A 133 -8.42 -10.58 19.95
CA GLU A 133 -9.05 -9.64 20.88
C GLU A 133 -9.01 -8.20 20.37
N LEU A 134 -8.02 -7.85 19.53
CA LEU A 134 -7.87 -6.52 18.97
C LEU A 134 -9.00 -6.14 18.00
N LYS A 135 -9.55 -7.12 17.27
CA LYS A 135 -10.68 -6.94 16.33
C LYS A 135 -10.49 -5.74 15.41
N LEU A 136 -9.30 -5.60 14.84
CA LEU A 136 -9.00 -4.55 13.88
C LEU A 136 -9.94 -4.67 12.67
N PRO A 137 -10.39 -3.54 12.09
CA PRO A 137 -11.21 -3.58 10.89
C PRO A 137 -10.42 -4.19 9.74
N GLU A 138 -10.92 -5.28 9.17
CA GLU A 138 -10.39 -5.84 7.92
C GLU A 138 -11.11 -5.15 6.76
N HIS A 139 -10.34 -4.47 5.92
CA HIS A 139 -10.87 -3.69 4.81
C HIS A 139 -11.08 -4.57 3.58
N GLU A 140 -12.21 -4.36 2.90
CA GLU A 140 -12.51 -4.93 1.59
C GLU A 140 -11.50 -4.45 0.53
N PRO A 141 -11.40 -5.13 -0.64
CA PRO A 141 -10.54 -4.69 -1.72
C PRO A 141 -10.76 -3.22 -2.05
N ALA A 142 -9.67 -2.53 -2.38
CA ALA A 142 -9.63 -1.09 -2.58
C ALA A 142 -10.50 -0.54 -3.74
N GLY A 143 -11.33 -1.37 -4.38
CA GLY A 143 -12.29 -0.95 -5.40
C GLY A 143 -11.63 -0.15 -6.52
N ASP A 144 -12.20 1.02 -6.82
CA ASP A 144 -11.72 1.93 -7.85
C ASP A 144 -10.28 2.43 -7.60
N TRP A 145 -9.80 2.41 -6.36
CA TRP A 145 -8.46 2.87 -6.01
C TRP A 145 -7.36 1.90 -6.45
N LEU A 146 -7.68 0.69 -6.89
CA LEU A 146 -6.71 -0.34 -7.25
C LEU A 146 -6.96 -0.84 -8.67
N VAL A 147 -5.99 -0.64 -9.56
CA VAL A 147 -6.04 -1.11 -10.94
C VAL A 147 -5.09 -2.28 -11.10
N THR A 148 -5.59 -3.38 -11.69
CA THR A 148 -4.80 -4.58 -12.01
C THR A 148 -4.51 -4.57 -13.51
N TYR A 149 -3.26 -4.88 -13.88
CA TYR A 149 -2.77 -4.88 -15.26
C TYR A 149 -2.44 -6.29 -15.71
N ASP A 150 -2.85 -6.64 -16.92
CA ASP A 150 -2.42 -7.89 -17.53
C ASP A 150 -0.96 -7.78 -17.99
N LEU A 151 -0.10 -8.66 -17.47
CA LEU A 151 1.33 -8.70 -17.78
C LEU A 151 1.68 -9.81 -18.79
N GLU A 152 0.76 -10.71 -19.13
CA GLU A 152 1.04 -11.92 -19.94
C GLU A 152 1.24 -11.60 -21.43
N GLU A 153 0.62 -10.52 -21.93
CA GLU A 153 0.63 -10.17 -23.36
C GLU A 153 1.98 -9.66 -23.90
N ARG A 154 2.96 -9.35 -23.04
CA ARG A 154 4.23 -8.74 -23.48
C ARG A 154 5.33 -9.73 -23.87
N THR A 155 5.04 -11.03 -23.86
CA THR A 155 5.99 -12.09 -24.24
C THR A 155 6.07 -12.36 -25.75
N HIS A 156 5.18 -11.78 -26.58
CA HIS A 156 5.11 -12.02 -28.03
C HIS A 156 5.56 -10.81 -28.89
N GLY A 157 6.52 -10.02 -28.41
CA GLY A 157 6.93 -8.78 -29.07
C GLY A 157 8.42 -8.50 -29.07
N THR A 158 9.26 -9.50 -29.34
CA THR A 158 10.63 -9.29 -29.87
C THR A 158 11.00 -10.49 -30.74
N GLY A 159 10.72 -10.39 -32.03
CA GLY A 159 11.31 -11.19 -33.10
C GLY A 159 12.20 -10.29 -33.95
#